data_AF-A0A7Y3HEU2-F1
#
_entry.id   AF-A0A7Y3HEU2-F1
#
_cell.length_a   1.000
_cell.length_b   1.000
_cell.length_c   1.000
_cell.angle_alpha   90.00
_cell.angle_beta   90.00
_cell.angle_gamma   90.00
#
_symmetry.space_group_name_H-M   'P 1'
#
loop_
_entity.id
_entity.type
_entity.pdbx_description
1 polymer ?
#
loop_
_entity_poly.entity_id
_entity_poly.type
_entity_poly.pdbx_seq_one_letter_code
_entity_poly.pdbx_strand_id
1 'polypeptide(L)'
;MTRAQAARLARIPAGLVAFRPDLLRVEGRWLQEAYFGFQFDRTGVRPELGAVVQELKREYSDIEIADWLVRPNQALGYSSPLKYLRTSGVERILAAAKSNGPTRERTAEVLGESDRGLPIHRPPSPTSATRPYRKRRATPRPAFGSR
;
A
#
# COMPACT_ATOMS: atom_id res chain seq x y z
N MET A 1 -2.75 13.26 10.57
CA MET A 1 -2.88 14.43 11.48
C MET A 1 -2.87 15.70 10.66
N THR A 2 -3.59 16.74 11.06
CA THR A 2 -3.57 18.04 10.34
C THR A 2 -2.30 18.84 10.65
N ARG A 3 -1.99 19.85 9.82
CA ARG A 3 -0.89 20.80 10.06
C ARG A 3 -0.96 21.43 11.45
N ALA A 4 -2.16 21.88 11.88
CA ALA A 4 -2.35 22.51 13.18
C ALA A 4 -2.07 21.55 14.35
N GLN A 5 -2.45 20.27 14.23
CA GLN A 5 -2.16 19.25 15.23
C GLN A 5 -0.65 18.93 15.28
N ALA A 6 -0.02 18.77 14.12
CA ALA A 6 1.41 18.53 14.01
C ALA A 6 2.23 19.70 14.60
N ALA A 7 1.85 20.94 14.30
CA ALA A 7 2.44 22.15 14.86
C ALA A 7 2.40 22.18 16.39
N ARG A 8 1.23 21.84 16.96
CA ARG A 8 1.02 21.79 18.41
C ARG A 8 1.91 20.76 19.07
N LEU A 9 2.02 19.55 18.51
CA LEU A 9 2.88 18.50 19.06
C LEU A 9 4.38 18.82 18.87
N ALA A 10 4.75 19.43 17.75
CA ALA A 10 6.12 19.85 17.47
C ALA A 10 6.53 21.15 18.20
N ARG A 11 5.59 21.83 18.88
CA ARG A 11 5.78 23.12 19.58
C ARG A 11 6.40 24.20 18.70
N ILE A 12 5.94 24.30 17.46
CA ILE A 12 6.40 25.31 16.49
C ILE A 12 5.20 26.00 15.81
N PRO A 13 5.40 27.18 15.20
CA PRO A 13 4.39 27.81 14.36
C PRO A 13 3.92 26.89 13.23
N ALA A 14 2.62 26.88 12.95
CA ALA A 14 2.01 26.02 11.93
C ALA A 14 2.61 26.22 10.53
N GLY A 15 2.99 27.47 10.19
CA GLY A 15 3.63 27.79 8.91
C GLY A 15 5.03 27.17 8.74
N LEU A 16 5.67 26.73 9.83
CA LEU A 16 7.03 26.16 9.78
C LEU A 16 7.05 24.63 9.69
N VAL A 17 5.93 23.95 9.93
CA VAL A 17 5.88 22.47 9.99
C VAL A 17 6.24 21.85 8.65
N ALA A 18 5.79 22.44 7.54
CA ALA A 18 6.04 21.94 6.20
C ALA A 18 7.54 21.98 5.79
N PHE A 19 8.34 22.80 6.46
CA PHE A 19 9.77 22.96 6.19
C PHE A 19 10.66 22.08 7.06
N ARG A 20 10.08 21.28 7.97
CA ARG A 20 10.86 20.39 8.84
C ARG A 20 11.37 19.18 8.04
N PRO A 21 12.70 18.97 7.94
CA PRO A 21 13.27 17.85 7.19
C PRO A 21 13.06 16.50 7.89
N ASP A 22 12.76 16.51 9.18
CA ASP A 22 12.59 15.33 10.01
C ASP A 22 11.12 14.89 10.15
N LEU A 23 10.21 15.53 9.42
CA LEU A 23 8.79 15.17 9.37
C LEU A 23 8.36 14.72 7.97
N LEU A 24 7.78 13.53 7.90
CA LEU A 24 7.04 13.01 6.76
C LEU A 24 5.66 13.68 6.68
N ARG A 25 5.32 14.10 5.46
CA ARG A 25 4.02 14.65 5.10
C ARG A 25 3.55 14.03 3.80
N VAL A 26 2.24 13.91 3.64
CA VAL A 26 1.61 13.59 2.36
C VAL A 26 0.72 14.74 1.96
N GLU A 27 0.82 15.14 0.71
CA GLU A 27 -0.05 16.11 0.08
C GLU A 27 -0.37 15.64 -1.32
N GLY A 28 -1.50 16.07 -1.87
CA GLY A 28 -1.86 15.76 -3.23
C GLY A 28 -2.86 16.77 -3.75
N ARG A 29 -3.08 16.78 -5.07
CA ARG A 29 -4.03 17.70 -5.72
C ARG A 29 -5.42 17.69 -5.08
N TRP A 30 -5.83 16.53 -4.55
CA TRP A 30 -7.13 16.31 -3.92
C TRP A 30 -7.03 15.91 -2.45
N LEU A 31 -5.82 15.84 -1.90
CA LEU A 31 -5.56 15.42 -0.52
C LEU A 31 -5.01 16.60 0.27
N GLN A 32 -5.76 17.03 1.27
CA GLN A 32 -5.27 18.02 2.22
C GLN A 32 -4.01 17.49 2.91
N GLU A 33 -3.01 18.36 3.05
CA GLU A 33 -1.75 18.03 3.71
C GLU A 33 -1.99 17.32 5.05
N ALA A 34 -1.39 16.15 5.18
CA ALA A 34 -1.49 15.32 6.37
C ALA A 34 -0.10 14.85 6.82
N TYR A 35 0.03 14.73 8.13
CA TYR A 35 1.24 14.24 8.80
C TYR A 35 0.97 12.87 9.42
N PHE A 36 1.96 11.99 9.36
CA PHE A 36 1.85 10.66 9.96
C PHE A 36 1.97 10.75 11.49
N GLY A 37 1.01 10.13 12.19
CA GLY A 37 0.93 10.23 13.66
C GLY A 37 2.04 9.51 14.41
N PHE A 38 2.62 8.46 13.83
CA PHE A 38 3.69 7.67 14.46
C PHE A 38 4.99 8.46 14.68
N GLN A 39 5.11 9.65 14.09
CA GLN A 39 6.25 10.55 14.19
C GLN A 39 6.28 11.31 15.51
N PHE A 40 5.14 11.31 16.21
CA PHE A 40 4.95 12.04 17.45
C PHE A 40 4.76 11.07 18.61
N ASP A 41 5.19 11.49 19.79
CA ASP A 41 4.88 10.87 21.06
C ASP A 41 4.34 11.92 22.06
N ARG A 42 4.30 11.58 23.36
CA ARG A 42 3.83 12.49 24.41
C ARG A 42 4.73 13.72 24.61
N THR A 43 5.99 13.63 24.19
CA THR A 43 7.02 14.66 24.38
C THR A 43 7.18 15.55 23.16
N GLY A 44 6.80 15.08 21.98
CA GLY A 44 6.78 15.86 20.74
C GLY A 44 7.15 15.00 19.54
N VAL A 45 8.01 15.53 18.67
CA VAL A 45 8.57 14.76 17.55
C VAL A 45 9.58 13.75 18.09
N ARG A 46 9.48 12.49 17.65
CA ARG A 46 10.39 11.41 18.05
C ARG A 46 11.78 11.64 17.42
N PRO A 47 12.81 11.97 18.20
CA PRO A 47 14.10 12.41 17.66
C PRO A 47 14.82 11.32 16.86
N GLU A 48 14.76 10.06 17.30
CA GLU A 48 15.42 8.96 16.60
C GLU A 48 14.79 8.71 15.23
N LEU A 49 13.47 8.80 15.15
CA LEU A 49 12.76 8.68 13.88
C LEU A 49 13.01 9.89 12.99
N GLY A 50 13.07 11.09 13.57
CA GLY A 50 13.41 12.31 12.85
C GLY A 50 14.78 12.22 12.17
N ALA A 51 15.80 11.68 12.86
CA ALA A 51 17.12 11.46 12.29
C ALA A 51 17.10 10.48 11.10
N VAL A 52 16.35 9.37 11.22
CA VAL A 52 16.17 8.42 10.11
C VAL A 52 15.49 9.09 8.92
N VAL A 53 14.40 9.81 9.15
CA VAL A 53 13.64 10.50 8.10
C VAL A 53 14.50 11.53 7.39
N GLN A 54 15.19 12.38 8.15
CA GLN A 54 16.05 13.43 7.58
C GLN A 54 17.12 12.85 6.66
N GLU A 55 17.72 11.71 7.03
CA GLU A 55 18.73 11.07 6.20
C GLU A 55 18.13 10.44 4.94
N LEU A 56 16.99 9.74 5.05
CA LEU A 56 16.34 9.09 3.91
C LEU A 56 15.75 10.08 2.90
N LYS A 57 15.32 11.27 3.34
CA LYS A 57 14.76 12.32 2.46
C LYS A 57 15.75 12.84 1.43
N ARG A 58 17.05 12.55 1.57
CA ARG A 58 18.06 12.87 0.55
C ARG A 58 17.84 12.09 -0.75
N GLU A 59 17.22 10.92 -0.66
CA GLU A 59 17.15 9.95 -1.76
C GLU A 59 15.75 9.43 -2.08
N TYR A 60 14.80 9.61 -1.16
CA TYR A 60 13.45 9.04 -1.20
C TYR A 60 12.39 10.09 -0.86
N SER A 61 11.19 9.90 -1.41
CA SER A 61 10.03 10.73 -1.09
C SER A 61 9.39 10.34 0.24
N ASP A 62 8.61 11.26 0.81
CA ASP A 62 7.95 11.05 2.10
C ASP A 62 7.05 9.81 2.13
N ILE A 63 6.36 9.50 1.02
CA ILE A 63 5.46 8.35 0.95
C ILE A 63 6.25 7.03 0.89
N GLU A 64 7.35 6.97 0.15
CA GLU A 64 8.21 5.79 0.06
C GLU A 64 8.85 5.49 1.42
N ILE A 65 9.31 6.52 2.12
CA ILE A 65 9.84 6.38 3.47
C ILE A 65 8.75 5.90 4.43
N ALA A 66 7.56 6.50 4.38
CA ALA A 66 6.45 6.13 5.26
C ALA A 66 5.99 4.68 5.03
N ASP A 67 5.89 4.24 3.78
CA ASP A 67 5.54 2.88 3.41
C ASP A 67 6.60 1.87 3.92
N TRP A 68 7.88 2.16 3.67
CA TRP A 68 8.97 1.31 4.14
C TRP A 68 9.02 1.19 5.67
N LEU A 69 8.78 2.29 6.38
CA LEU A 69 8.80 2.35 7.84
C LEU A 69 7.79 1.40 8.50
N VAL A 70 6.66 1.12 7.84
CA VAL A 70 5.59 0.24 8.35
C VAL A 70 5.71 -1.20 7.87
N ARG A 71 6.45 -1.47 6.80
CA ARG A 71 6.59 -2.82 6.23
C ARG A 71 7.63 -3.68 6.96
N PRO A 72 7.42 -5.01 7.05
CA PRO A 72 8.45 -5.94 7.50
C PRO A 72 9.74 -5.81 6.69
N ASN A 73 10.90 -5.78 7.36
CA ASN A 73 12.20 -5.69 6.72
C ASN A 73 13.08 -6.91 7.07
N GLN A 74 13.54 -7.65 6.06
CA GLN A 74 14.38 -8.84 6.24
C GLN A 74 15.68 -8.55 7.00
N ALA A 75 16.33 -7.41 6.76
CA ALA A 75 17.57 -7.00 7.43
C ALA A 75 17.38 -6.72 8.93
N LEU A 76 16.11 -6.55 9.36
CA LEU A 76 15.69 -6.34 10.74
C LEU A 76 14.96 -7.57 11.32
N GLY A 77 15.23 -8.76 10.76
CA GLY A 77 14.60 -10.01 11.22
C GLY A 77 13.08 -10.00 11.01
N TYR A 78 12.62 -9.46 9.88
CA TYR A 78 11.19 -9.30 9.52
C TYR A 78 10.39 -8.38 10.45
N SER A 79 11.05 -7.62 11.34
CA SER A 79 10.40 -6.51 12.04
C SER A 79 10.32 -5.28 11.13
N SER A 80 9.27 -4.46 11.28
CA SER A 80 9.23 -3.18 10.61
C SER A 80 10.23 -2.19 11.24
N PRO A 81 10.81 -1.27 10.46
CA PRO A 81 11.72 -0.26 10.99
C PRO A 81 11.12 0.52 12.16
N LEU A 82 9.83 0.90 12.11
CA LEU A 82 9.15 1.58 13.22
C LEU A 82 9.07 0.76 14.50
N LYS A 83 8.86 -0.55 14.39
CA LYS A 83 8.80 -1.45 15.55
C LYS A 83 10.20 -1.66 16.12
N TYR A 84 11.18 -1.89 15.26
CA TYR A 84 12.56 -2.16 15.63
C TYR A 84 13.24 -0.97 16.30
N LEU A 85 12.95 0.26 15.85
CA LEU A 85 13.48 1.49 16.44
C LEU A 85 13.10 1.66 17.92
N ARG A 86 12.03 1.02 18.41
CA ARG A 86 11.66 1.07 19.83
C ARG A 86 12.63 0.30 20.73
N THR A 87 13.40 -0.63 20.17
CA THR A 87 14.24 -1.56 20.91
C THR A 87 15.73 -1.44 20.53
N SER A 88 16.07 -0.55 19.59
CA SER A 88 17.40 -0.48 18.98
C SER A 88 17.70 0.92 18.42
N GLY A 89 18.95 1.17 18.04
CA GLY A 89 19.42 2.49 17.60
C GLY A 89 19.20 2.81 16.12
N VAL A 90 19.28 4.11 15.81
CA VAL A 90 19.15 4.71 14.46
C VAL A 90 20.11 4.08 13.44
N GLU A 91 21.36 3.84 13.82
CA GLU A 91 22.40 3.29 12.93
C GLU A 91 21.99 1.98 12.26
N ARG A 92 21.34 1.08 13.01
CA ARG A 92 20.92 -0.21 12.46
C ARG A 92 19.78 -0.06 11.45
N ILE A 93 18.89 0.92 11.65
CA ILE A 93 17.83 1.25 10.70
C ILE A 93 18.41 1.84 9.43
N LEU A 94 19.39 2.75 9.53
CA LEU A 94 20.08 3.32 8.37
C LEU A 94 20.87 2.25 7.59
N ALA A 95 21.52 1.32 8.29
CA ALA A 95 22.18 0.17 7.66
C ALA A 95 21.18 -0.76 6.94
N ALA A 96 20.01 -1.00 7.54
CA ALA A 96 18.94 -1.74 6.88
C ALA A 96 18.39 -0.99 5.65
N ALA A 97 18.33 0.33 5.69
CA ALA A 97 17.90 1.13 4.54
C ALA A 97 18.87 1.02 3.35
N LYS A 98 20.18 0.85 3.60
CA LYS A 98 21.17 0.64 2.52
C LYS A 98 21.03 -0.71 1.81
N SER A 99 20.51 -1.73 2.49
CA SER A 99 20.43 -3.11 1.97
C SER A 99 19.03 -3.49 1.48
N ASN A 100 18.00 -3.02 2.18
CA ASN A 100 16.60 -3.28 1.88
C ASN A 100 15.76 -2.05 2.29
N GLY A 101 16.04 -0.93 1.63
CA GLY A 101 15.45 0.39 1.93
C GLY A 101 14.11 0.66 1.26
N PRO A 102 13.66 1.94 1.33
CA PRO A 102 12.47 2.36 0.61
C PRO A 102 12.58 2.02 -0.88
N THR A 103 11.52 1.45 -1.43
CA THR A 103 11.47 1.15 -2.85
C THR A 103 11.00 2.41 -3.56
N ARG A 104 11.73 2.83 -4.59
CA ARG A 104 11.24 3.88 -5.47
C ARG A 104 10.04 3.35 -6.23
N GLU A 105 8.84 3.84 -5.94
CA GLU A 105 7.73 3.54 -6.84
C GLU A 105 8.06 4.23 -8.16
N ARG A 106 8.29 3.41 -9.18
CA ARG A 106 8.58 3.86 -10.55
C ARG A 106 7.29 4.42 -11.13
N THR A 107 6.89 5.60 -10.68
CA THR A 107 5.65 6.31 -11.07
C THR A 107 5.67 6.78 -12.54
N ALA A 108 6.57 6.25 -13.37
CA ALA A 108 6.78 6.63 -14.77
C ALA A 108 6.42 5.53 -15.79
N GLU A 109 6.04 4.31 -15.39
CA GLU A 109 5.75 3.22 -16.35
C GLU A 109 4.25 2.95 -16.61
N VAL A 110 3.32 3.71 -16.03
CA VAL A 110 1.86 3.49 -16.24
C VAL A 110 1.18 4.57 -17.09
N LEU A 111 1.92 5.55 -17.64
CA LEU A 111 1.34 6.58 -18.52
C LEU A 111 1.92 6.63 -19.95
N GLY A 112 2.66 5.61 -20.38
CA GLY A 112 3.35 5.66 -21.68
C GLY A 112 3.52 4.35 -22.44
N GLU A 113 2.90 3.23 -22.05
CA GLU A 113 3.03 1.99 -22.83
C GLU A 113 1.80 1.08 -22.68
N SER A 114 0.71 1.46 -23.33
CA SER A 114 -0.40 0.55 -23.68
C SER A 114 -1.02 1.00 -24.99
N ASP A 115 -0.18 1.09 -26.03
CA ASP A 115 -0.61 1.08 -27.43
C ASP A 115 0.01 -0.10 -28.20
N ARG A 116 0.20 -1.23 -27.50
CA ARG A 116 0.42 -2.53 -28.11
C ARG A 116 -0.53 -3.52 -27.46
N GLY A 117 -1.58 -3.84 -28.20
CA GLY A 117 -2.74 -4.59 -27.76
C GLY A 117 -2.40 -5.87 -27.02
N LEU A 118 -3.00 -6.04 -25.85
CA LEU A 118 -3.16 -7.34 -25.23
C LEU A 118 -4.09 -8.18 -26.13
N PRO A 119 -3.74 -9.43 -26.49
CA PRO A 119 -4.69 -10.31 -27.15
C PRO A 119 -5.83 -10.57 -26.17
N ILE A 120 -7.01 -10.02 -26.50
CA ILE A 120 -8.25 -10.34 -25.83
C ILE A 120 -8.46 -11.83 -26.01
N HIS A 121 -8.29 -12.62 -24.94
CA HIS A 121 -8.80 -13.99 -24.91
C HIS A 121 -10.32 -13.90 -24.99
N ARG A 122 -10.83 -13.98 -26.23
CA ARG A 122 -12.24 -14.20 -26.51
C ARG A 122 -12.63 -15.53 -25.86
N PRO A 123 -13.62 -15.59 -24.96
CA PRO A 123 -14.16 -16.88 -24.54
C PRO A 123 -14.71 -17.60 -25.78
N PRO A 124 -14.53 -18.92 -25.92
CA PRO A 124 -15.10 -19.63 -27.06
C PRO A 124 -16.62 -19.44 -27.06
N SER A 125 -17.14 -18.96 -28.19
CA SER A 125 -18.59 -18.92 -28.45
C SER A 125 -19.18 -20.31 -28.21
N PRO A 126 -20.39 -20.43 -27.65
CA PRO A 126 -21.01 -21.73 -27.46
C PRO A 126 -21.22 -22.39 -28.83
N THR A 127 -20.45 -23.45 -29.09
CA THR A 127 -20.64 -24.31 -30.24
C THR A 127 -22.05 -24.89 -30.17
N SER A 128 -22.87 -24.60 -31.17
CA SER A 128 -24.14 -25.28 -31.41
C SER A 128 -23.89 -26.77 -31.61
N ALA A 129 -23.86 -27.52 -30.50
CA ALA A 129 -23.85 -28.97 -30.51
C ALA A 129 -25.28 -29.45 -30.75
N THR A 130 -25.56 -29.79 -32.00
CA THR A 130 -26.69 -30.60 -32.46
C THR A 130 -26.92 -31.76 -31.50
N ARG A 131 -28.01 -31.69 -30.72
CA ARG A 131 -28.45 -32.79 -29.86
C ARG A 131 -29.33 -33.72 -30.69
N PRO A 132 -28.98 -34.99 -30.91
CA PRO A 132 -29.90 -35.91 -31.57
C PRO A 132 -31.09 -36.21 -30.66
N TYR A 133 -32.27 -36.10 -31.25
CA TYR A 133 -33.58 -36.34 -30.63
C TYR A 133 -33.72 -37.82 -30.25
N ARG A 134 -33.52 -38.17 -28.97
CA ARG A 134 -33.75 -39.53 -28.47
C ARG A 134 -35.23 -39.68 -28.06
N LYS A 135 -36.02 -40.33 -28.92
CA LYS A 135 -37.40 -40.75 -28.63
C LYS A 135 -37.46 -41.51 -27.30
N ARG A 136 -38.17 -40.98 -26.30
CA ARG A 136 -38.61 -41.79 -25.15
C ARG A 136 -39.83 -42.59 -25.58
N ARG A 137 -39.69 -43.92 -25.56
CA ARG A 137 -40.81 -44.87 -25.67
C ARG A 137 -41.72 -44.66 -24.45
N ALA A 138 -43.02 -44.56 -24.73
CA ALA A 138 -44.07 -44.56 -23.73
C ALA A 138 -44.07 -45.88 -22.95
N THR A 139 -44.19 -45.79 -21.63
CA THR A 139 -44.50 -46.90 -20.73
C THR A 139 -45.99 -46.81 -20.39
N PRO A 140 -46.77 -47.91 -20.50
CA PRO A 140 -48.20 -47.86 -20.23
C PRO A 140 -48.51 -47.79 -18.72
N ARG A 141 -49.52 -46.99 -18.36
CA ARG A 141 -50.12 -46.90 -17.02
C ARG A 141 -50.83 -48.22 -16.66
N PRO A 142 -50.75 -48.69 -15.40
CA PRO A 142 -51.68 -49.71 -14.92
C PRO A 142 -53.05 -49.09 -14.62
N ALA A 143 -54.10 -49.83 -14.97
CA ALA A 143 -55.49 -49.50 -14.71
C ALA A 143 -55.81 -49.65 -13.22
N PHE A 144 -56.41 -48.61 -12.63
CA PHE A 144 -57.16 -48.74 -11.38
C PHE A 144 -58.65 -48.75 -11.73
N GLY A 145 -59.26 -49.91 -11.57
CA GLY A 145 -60.71 -50.09 -11.57
C GLY A 145 -61.30 -49.60 -10.24
N SER A 146 -62.50 -49.05 -10.33
CA SER A 146 -63.43 -48.94 -9.20
C SER A 146 -64.85 -48.99 -9.75
N ARG A 147 -65.54 -50.07 -9.35
CA ARG A 147 -66.95 -50.46 -9.51
C ARG A 147 -67.25 -51.46 -10.61
#